data_AF-A0A9C9KRI8-F1
#
_entry.id   AF-A0A9C9KRI8-F1
#
_cell.length_a   1.000
_cell.length_b   1.000
_cell.length_c   1.000
_cell.angle_alpha   90.00
_cell.angle_beta   90.00
_cell.angle_gamma   90.00
#
_symmetry.space_group_name_H-M   'P 1'
#
loop_
_entity.id
_entity.type
_entity.pdbx_description
1 polymer ?
#
loop_
_entity_poly.entity_id
_entity_poly.type
_entity_poly.pdbx_seq_one_letter_code
_entity_poly.pdbx_strand_id
1 'polypeptide(L)'
;MRLKLHWQILIALVLAILAGILAGRDASLLGITFLSMFAFIGTLFLNALKMIIVPLVMSSIITGIANAGDGQGLGRLGGKTILFYVTSTMLAVITGLVFVNFFTPGLLDGEPLNKVLGLDMSLAQEAADKVGDRDISVIADVFLSMVPPNIVEAASKGQMLGLIFFSLLFGYFMTRVERLPGETMKNFWLGLFQIMLKITDLVMRFAPIGIFGLVAKVVAEIEPSELSTLAESTGRFFIT
;
A
#
# COMPACT_ATOMS: atom_id res chain seq x y z
N MET A 1 17.27 27.13 -6.98
CA MET A 1 16.11 26.84 -6.11
C MET A 1 15.89 25.33 -6.09
N ARG A 2 16.02 24.65 -4.95
CA ARG A 2 15.70 23.21 -4.86
C ARG A 2 14.19 23.08 -4.72
N LEU A 3 13.50 22.55 -5.73
CA LEU A 3 12.06 22.29 -5.67
C LEU A 3 11.76 21.31 -4.53
N LYS A 4 10.66 21.52 -3.80
CA LYS A 4 10.22 20.60 -2.74
C LYS A 4 9.81 19.26 -3.35
N LEU A 5 10.01 18.16 -2.61
CA LEU A 5 9.80 16.79 -3.11
C LEU A 5 8.37 16.56 -3.63
N HIS A 6 7.34 17.11 -2.98
CA HIS A 6 5.96 16.97 -3.46
C HIS A 6 5.74 17.62 -4.83
N TRP A 7 6.41 18.74 -5.15
CA TRP A 7 6.36 19.35 -6.48
C TRP A 7 7.09 18.51 -7.52
N GLN A 8 8.21 17.90 -7.14
CA GLN A 8 8.93 16.99 -8.02
C GLN A 8 8.08 15.75 -8.37
N ILE A 9 7.37 15.19 -7.39
CA ILE A 9 6.46 14.07 -7.59
C ILE A 9 5.30 14.46 -8.50
N LEU A 10 4.69 15.64 -8.30
CA LEU A 10 3.58 16.10 -9.13
C LEU A 10 4.02 16.31 -10.59
N ILE A 11 5.16 16.97 -10.80
CA ILE A 11 5.72 17.17 -12.13
C ILE A 11 6.06 15.81 -12.78
N ALA A 12 6.67 14.89 -12.04
CA ALA A 12 6.98 13.55 -12.52
C ALA A 12 5.71 12.78 -12.91
N LEU A 13 4.62 12.90 -12.14
CA LEU A 13 3.33 12.28 -12.45
C LEU A 13 2.76 12.79 -13.77
N VAL A 14 2.72 14.11 -13.96
CA VAL A 14 2.22 14.72 -15.20
C VAL A 14 3.08 14.31 -16.40
N LEU A 15 4.40 14.36 -16.24
CA LEU A 15 5.33 13.92 -17.29
C LEU A 15 5.19 12.43 -17.60
N ALA A 16 4.89 11.59 -16.61
CA ALA A 16 4.70 10.16 -16.78
C ALA A 16 3.46 9.84 -17.61
N ILE A 17 2.36 10.56 -17.37
CA ILE A 17 1.13 10.44 -18.16
C ILE A 17 1.40 10.84 -19.61
N LEU A 18 2.05 11.99 -19.83
CA LEU A 18 2.39 12.45 -21.18
C LEU A 18 3.33 11.46 -21.90
N ALA A 19 4.37 10.99 -21.20
CA ALA A 19 5.32 10.02 -21.75
C ALA A 19 4.68 8.66 -22.05
N GLY A 20 3.75 8.20 -21.21
CA GLY A 20 3.00 6.96 -21.42
C GLY A 20 2.11 7.03 -22.66
N ILE A 21 1.38 8.13 -22.84
CA ILE A 21 0.52 8.37 -24.02
C ILE A 21 1.35 8.44 -25.30
N LEU A 22 2.49 9.16 -25.27
CA LEU A 22 3.33 9.35 -26.44
C LEU A 22 4.12 8.09 -26.82
N ALA A 23 4.46 7.24 -25.86
CA ALA A 23 5.14 5.97 -26.13
C ALA A 23 4.18 4.93 -26.73
N GLY A 24 2.98 4.76 -26.18
CA GLY A 24 2.11 3.63 -26.57
C GLY A 24 2.78 2.25 -26.37
N ARG A 25 2.10 1.16 -26.78
CA ARG A 25 2.59 -0.22 -26.60
C ARG A 25 3.81 -0.57 -27.45
N ASP A 26 3.87 -0.05 -28.68
CA ASP A 26 4.83 -0.51 -29.71
C ASP A 26 6.00 0.45 -29.98
N ALA A 27 6.07 1.62 -29.32
CA ALA A 27 7.22 2.48 -29.51
C ALA A 27 8.49 1.83 -28.95
N SER A 28 9.41 1.55 -29.86
CA SER A 28 10.76 1.10 -29.57
C SER A 28 11.74 2.12 -30.11
N LEU A 29 12.77 2.41 -29.33
CA LEU A 29 13.91 3.20 -29.77
C LEU A 29 15.13 2.28 -29.69
N LEU A 30 15.85 2.11 -30.80
CA LEU A 30 17.07 1.29 -30.86
C LEU A 30 16.87 -0.18 -30.40
N GLY A 31 15.69 -0.78 -30.63
CA GLY A 31 15.38 -2.16 -30.26
C GLY A 31 14.98 -2.38 -28.79
N ILE A 32 14.91 -1.32 -27.98
CA ILE A 32 14.40 -1.37 -26.60
C ILE A 32 13.05 -0.66 -26.55
N THR A 33 12.02 -1.36 -26.07
CA THR A 33 10.69 -0.78 -25.87
C THR A 33 10.70 0.17 -24.69
N PHE A 34 10.13 1.37 -24.84
CA PHE A 34 9.99 2.33 -23.73
C PHE A 34 9.28 1.72 -22.51
N LEU A 35 8.33 0.81 -22.76
CA LEU A 35 7.65 0.02 -21.74
C LEU A 35 8.62 -0.78 -20.85
N SER A 36 9.65 -1.41 -21.42
CA SER A 36 10.65 -2.17 -20.65
C SER A 36 11.47 -1.25 -19.73
N MET A 37 11.83 -0.07 -20.22
CA MET A 37 12.56 0.93 -19.42
C MET A 37 11.71 1.46 -18.26
N PHE A 38 10.45 1.81 -18.52
CA PHE A 38 9.51 2.26 -17.50
C PHE A 38 9.24 1.15 -16.46
N ALA A 39 9.03 -0.09 -16.92
CA ALA A 39 8.84 -1.25 -16.06
C ALA A 39 10.06 -1.53 -15.18
N PHE A 40 11.28 -1.43 -15.73
CA PHE A 40 12.51 -1.62 -14.96
C PHE A 40 12.64 -0.57 -13.85
N ILE A 41 12.49 0.71 -14.18
CA ILE A 41 12.59 1.81 -13.22
C ILE A 41 11.51 1.69 -12.14
N GLY A 42 10.26 1.41 -12.55
CA GLY A 42 9.15 1.27 -11.63
C GLY A 42 9.29 0.08 -10.70
N THR A 43 9.72 -1.08 -11.22
CA THR A 43 9.95 -2.30 -10.44
C THR A 43 11.10 -2.12 -9.46
N LEU A 44 12.20 -1.48 -9.89
CA LEU A 44 13.33 -1.16 -9.02
C LEU A 44 12.88 -0.30 -7.83
N PHE A 45 12.05 0.72 -8.09
CA PHE A 45 11.49 1.57 -7.04
C PHE A 45 10.57 0.80 -6.08
N LEU A 46 9.66 -0.03 -6.60
CA LEU A 46 8.80 -0.87 -5.75
C LEU A 46 9.60 -1.84 -4.89
N ASN A 47 10.66 -2.45 -5.44
CA ASN A 47 11.53 -3.33 -4.69
C ASN A 47 12.28 -2.58 -3.60
N ALA A 48 12.75 -1.36 -3.88
CA ALA A 48 13.39 -0.50 -2.87
C ALA A 48 12.42 -0.15 -1.72
N LEU A 49 11.15 0.14 -2.01
CA LEU A 49 10.13 0.36 -0.98
C LEU A 49 9.87 -0.92 -0.18
N LYS A 50 9.63 -2.05 -0.85
CA LYS A 50 9.37 -3.35 -0.20
C LYS A 50 10.51 -3.80 0.72
N MET A 51 11.75 -3.56 0.32
CA MET A 51 12.95 -3.85 1.12
C MET A 51 12.95 -3.12 2.47
N ILE A 52 12.41 -1.90 2.52
CA ILE A 52 12.42 -1.07 3.73
C ILE A 52 11.29 -1.45 4.70
N ILE A 53 10.14 -1.88 4.17
CA ILE A 53 8.90 -2.02 4.95
C ILE A 53 9.07 -2.95 6.15
N VAL A 54 9.58 -4.17 5.95
CA VAL A 54 9.65 -5.18 7.02
C VAL A 54 10.58 -4.73 8.16
N PRO A 55 11.86 -4.36 7.93
CA PRO A 55 12.74 -3.91 9.01
C PRO A 55 12.26 -2.62 9.68
N LEU A 56 11.70 -1.68 8.91
CA LEU A 56 11.20 -0.41 9.45
C LEU A 56 9.99 -0.61 10.35
N VAL A 57 9.01 -1.42 9.94
CA VAL A 57 7.80 -1.67 10.74
C VAL A 57 8.15 -2.40 12.03
N MET A 58 8.98 -3.45 11.94
CA MET A 58 9.43 -4.20 13.13
C MET A 58 10.14 -3.28 14.13
N SER A 59 11.15 -2.54 13.67
CA SER A 59 11.93 -1.64 14.53
C SER A 59 11.09 -0.48 15.08
N SER A 60 10.19 0.09 14.27
CA SER A 60 9.28 1.17 14.69
C SER A 60 8.31 0.71 15.78
N ILE A 61 7.73 -0.49 15.65
CA ILE A 61 6.76 -0.99 16.63
C ILE A 61 7.47 -1.38 17.92
N ILE A 62 8.58 -2.12 17.83
CA ILE A 62 9.36 -2.54 19.00
C ILE A 62 9.84 -1.33 19.81
N THR A 63 10.41 -0.32 19.14
CA THR A 63 10.85 0.91 19.81
C THR A 63 9.69 1.76 20.29
N GLY A 64 8.58 1.81 19.55
CA GLY A 64 7.35 2.48 19.95
C GLY A 64 6.80 1.95 21.27
N ILE A 65 6.68 0.63 21.40
CA ILE A 65 6.26 -0.03 22.65
C ILE A 65 7.28 0.19 23.77
N ALA A 66 8.57 0.12 23.45
CA ALA A 66 9.63 0.32 24.44
C ALA A 66 9.69 1.74 25.03
N ASN A 67 9.15 2.72 24.31
CA ASN A 67 9.07 4.11 24.73
C ASN A 67 7.71 4.47 25.36
N ALA A 68 6.65 3.70 25.07
CA ALA A 68 5.31 3.95 25.58
C ALA A 68 5.18 3.79 27.11
N GLY A 69 6.17 3.20 27.78
CA GLY A 69 6.15 3.02 29.23
C GLY A 69 5.00 2.11 29.69
N ASP A 70 4.83 2.03 31.02
CA ASP A 70 3.96 1.13 31.78
C ASP A 70 2.82 0.46 30.97
N GLY A 71 2.91 -0.86 30.79
CA GLY A 71 2.14 -1.63 29.80
C GLY A 71 0.60 -1.55 29.92
N GLN A 72 0.07 -0.94 30.98
CA GLN A 72 -1.36 -0.65 31.18
C GLN A 72 -1.89 0.41 30.20
N GLY A 73 -1.06 1.33 29.73
CA GLY A 73 -1.47 2.36 28.76
C GLY A 73 -1.80 1.80 27.37
N LEU A 74 -1.14 0.71 26.99
CA LEU A 74 -1.20 0.12 25.65
C LEU A 74 -2.55 -0.51 25.34
N GLY A 75 -3.12 -1.29 26.27
CA GLY A 75 -4.43 -1.91 26.06
C GLY A 75 -5.55 -0.88 25.87
N ARG A 76 -5.51 0.21 26.65
CA ARG A 76 -6.48 1.31 26.54
C ARG A 76 -6.32 2.09 25.24
N LEU A 77 -5.08 2.36 24.82
CA LEU A 77 -4.80 3.03 23.55
C LEU A 77 -5.21 2.16 22.35
N GLY A 78 -4.88 0.86 22.40
CA GLY A 78 -5.26 -0.11 21.37
C GLY A 78 -6.77 -0.24 21.23
N GLY A 79 -7.51 -0.40 22.33
CA GLY A 79 -8.96 -0.46 22.30
C GLY A 79 -9.61 0.80 21.72
N LYS A 80 -9.14 2.00 22.10
CA LYS A 80 -9.60 3.27 21.50
C LYS A 80 -9.30 3.35 20.01
N THR A 81 -8.14 2.84 19.59
CA THR A 81 -7.71 2.84 18.18
C THR A 81 -8.57 1.90 17.35
N ILE A 82 -8.84 0.67 17.84
CA ILE A 82 -9.73 -0.29 17.19
C ILE A 82 -11.13 0.32 17.04
N LEU A 83 -11.68 0.88 18.11
CA LEU A 83 -13.00 1.51 18.06
C LEU A 83 -13.03 2.65 17.03
N PHE A 84 -12.02 3.52 17.03
CA PHE A 84 -11.88 4.59 16.05
C PHE A 84 -11.86 4.06 14.62
N TYR A 85 -11.02 3.07 14.31
CA TYR A 85 -10.91 2.50 12.97
C TYR A 85 -12.19 1.77 12.53
N VAL A 86 -12.83 1.00 13.40
CA VAL A 86 -14.09 0.32 13.09
C VAL A 86 -15.18 1.33 12.79
N THR A 87 -15.36 2.34 13.65
CA THR A 87 -16.36 3.39 13.43
C THR A 87 -16.07 4.21 12.18
N SER A 88 -14.82 4.63 11.95
CA SER A 88 -14.47 5.44 10.77
C SER A 88 -14.62 4.65 9.48
N THR A 89 -14.26 3.37 9.47
CA THR A 89 -14.40 2.50 8.29
C THR A 89 -15.87 2.22 8.01
N MET A 90 -16.68 1.97 9.05
CA MET A 90 -18.12 1.80 8.90
C MET A 90 -18.77 3.05 8.31
N LEU A 91 -18.40 4.25 8.80
CA LEU A 91 -18.87 5.51 8.24
C LEU A 91 -18.42 5.70 6.79
N ALA A 92 -17.18 5.35 6.45
CA ALA A 92 -16.67 5.42 5.08
C ALA A 92 -17.42 4.46 4.14
N VAL A 93 -17.70 3.23 4.57
CA VAL A 93 -18.48 2.24 3.79
C VAL A 93 -19.91 2.73 3.58
N ILE A 94 -20.58 3.24 4.62
CA ILE A 94 -21.94 3.80 4.49
C ILE A 94 -21.93 4.97 3.50
N THR A 95 -20.96 5.88 3.64
CA THR A 95 -20.83 7.04 2.73
C THR A 95 -20.61 6.57 1.29
N GLY A 96 -19.67 5.65 1.06
CA GLY A 96 -19.42 5.08 -0.26
C GLY A 96 -20.64 4.37 -0.84
N LEU A 97 -21.41 3.62 -0.03
CA LEU A 97 -22.65 3.00 -0.48
C LEU A 97 -23.72 4.03 -0.84
N VAL A 98 -23.86 5.12 -0.08
CA VAL A 98 -24.81 6.20 -0.41
C VAL A 98 -24.46 6.81 -1.77
N PHE A 99 -23.19 7.15 -1.97
CA PHE A 99 -22.69 7.74 -3.22
C PHE A 99 -22.81 6.77 -4.42
N VAL A 100 -22.44 5.50 -4.26
CA VAL A 100 -22.60 4.48 -5.32
C VAL A 100 -24.07 4.26 -5.66
N ASN A 101 -24.98 4.23 -4.68
CA ASN A 101 -26.41 4.07 -4.96
C ASN A 101 -27.05 5.32 -5.58
N PHE A 102 -26.52 6.52 -5.28
CA PHE A 102 -27.07 7.78 -5.83
C PHE A 102 -26.58 8.06 -7.26
N PHE A 103 -25.29 7.84 -7.54
CA PHE A 103 -24.67 8.17 -8.83
C PHE A 103 -24.58 6.95 -9.77
N THR A 104 -24.75 5.73 -9.27
CA THR A 104 -24.74 4.47 -10.05
C THR A 104 -23.57 4.39 -11.05
N PRO A 105 -22.31 4.55 -10.60
CA PRO A 105 -21.16 4.48 -11.50
C PRO A 105 -21.07 3.06 -12.09
N GLY A 106 -21.29 2.93 -13.40
CA GLY A 106 -21.29 1.64 -14.10
C GLY A 106 -22.48 1.41 -15.03
N LEU A 107 -23.47 2.30 -15.02
CA LEU A 107 -24.52 2.37 -16.04
C LEU A 107 -24.27 3.59 -16.94
N LEU A 108 -24.17 3.38 -18.25
CA LEU A 108 -24.19 4.43 -19.26
C LEU A 108 -25.48 4.21 -20.07
N ASP A 109 -26.43 5.16 -19.97
CA ASP A 109 -27.77 5.06 -20.57
C ASP A 109 -28.57 3.78 -20.23
N GLY A 110 -28.42 3.27 -19.00
CA GLY A 110 -29.14 2.10 -18.52
C GLY A 110 -28.58 0.75 -18.99
N GLU A 111 -27.55 0.74 -19.85
CA GLU A 111 -26.79 -0.46 -20.16
C GLU A 111 -25.54 -0.54 -19.25
N PRO A 112 -25.21 -1.72 -18.74
CA PRO A 112 -24.01 -1.91 -17.95
C PRO A 112 -22.77 -1.66 -18.83
N LEU A 113 -21.84 -0.89 -18.27
CA LEU A 113 -20.64 -0.39 -18.94
C LEU A 113 -19.77 -1.51 -19.55
N ASN A 114 -19.92 -2.74 -19.04
CA ASN A 114 -19.27 -3.95 -19.53
C ASN A 114 -19.63 -4.29 -20.99
N LYS A 115 -20.88 -4.10 -21.41
CA LYS A 115 -21.31 -4.38 -22.79
C LYS A 115 -20.88 -3.31 -23.77
N VAL A 116 -20.73 -2.08 -23.30
CA VAL A 116 -20.32 -0.93 -24.11
C VAL A 116 -18.81 -0.90 -24.33
N LEU A 117 -18.01 -1.33 -23.34
CA LEU A 117 -16.55 -1.29 -23.38
C LEU A 117 -15.87 -2.65 -23.63
N GLY A 118 -16.60 -3.78 -23.68
CA GLY A 118 -16.01 -5.09 -23.97
C GLY A 118 -14.99 -5.56 -22.93
N LEU A 119 -15.08 -5.07 -21.69
CA LEU A 119 -14.12 -5.34 -20.62
C LEU A 119 -14.27 -6.78 -20.09
N ASP A 120 -13.15 -7.49 -19.96
CA ASP A 120 -13.08 -8.84 -19.39
C ASP A 120 -13.50 -8.81 -17.90
N MET A 121 -14.66 -9.38 -17.60
CA MET A 121 -15.30 -9.38 -16.29
C MET A 121 -14.77 -10.48 -15.35
N SER A 122 -13.77 -11.27 -15.75
CA SER A 122 -13.19 -12.34 -14.94
C SER A 122 -12.78 -11.87 -13.53
N LEU A 123 -12.19 -10.67 -13.41
CA LEU A 123 -11.78 -10.09 -12.13
C LEU A 123 -12.95 -9.61 -11.26
N ALA A 124 -14.01 -9.09 -11.87
CA ALA A 124 -15.21 -8.63 -11.15
C ALA A 124 -16.06 -9.81 -10.66
N GLN A 125 -16.14 -10.88 -11.46
CA GLN A 125 -16.79 -12.13 -11.09
C GLN A 125 -16.02 -12.82 -9.94
N GLU A 126 -14.69 -12.89 -10.01
CA GLU A 126 -13.84 -13.44 -8.94
C GLU A 126 -13.95 -12.63 -7.63
N ALA A 127 -14.09 -11.30 -7.73
CA ALA A 127 -14.30 -10.45 -6.57
C ALA A 127 -15.69 -10.65 -5.93
N ALA A 128 -16.74 -10.86 -6.74
CA ALA A 128 -18.08 -11.16 -6.25
C ALA A 128 -18.15 -12.55 -5.59
N ASP A 129 -17.52 -13.56 -6.19
CA ASP A 129 -17.47 -14.92 -5.65
C ASP A 129 -16.70 -14.99 -4.32
N LYS A 130 -15.66 -14.15 -4.14
CA LYS A 130 -14.93 -14.00 -2.86
C LYS A 130 -15.71 -13.32 -1.74
N VAL A 131 -16.87 -12.73 -2.02
CA VAL A 131 -17.71 -12.03 -1.03
C VAL A 131 -18.89 -12.89 -0.59
N GLY A 132 -19.40 -13.78 -1.45
CA GLY A 132 -20.57 -14.61 -1.17
C GLY A 132 -20.37 -15.69 -0.10
N ASP A 133 -19.12 -16.12 0.15
CA ASP A 133 -18.83 -17.34 0.93
C ASP A 133 -18.07 -17.07 2.26
N ARG A 134 -18.25 -15.87 2.85
CA ARG A 134 -17.51 -15.48 4.05
C ARG A 134 -18.21 -15.93 5.33
N ASP A 135 -17.92 -17.16 5.72
CA ASP A 135 -18.33 -17.75 6.98
C ASP A 135 -17.53 -17.22 8.19
N ILE A 136 -17.94 -17.59 9.42
CA ILE A 136 -17.22 -17.28 10.68
C ILE A 136 -15.73 -17.73 10.62
N SER A 137 -15.41 -18.69 9.74
CA SER A 137 -14.04 -19.15 9.44
C SER A 137 -13.08 -18.02 9.05
N VAL A 138 -13.55 -17.00 8.32
CA VAL A 138 -12.71 -15.86 7.90
C VAL A 138 -12.20 -15.08 9.11
N ILE A 139 -13.02 -14.94 10.15
CA ILE A 139 -12.60 -14.27 11.38
C ILE A 139 -11.55 -15.12 12.08
N ALA A 140 -11.77 -16.43 12.21
CA ALA A 140 -10.81 -17.34 12.82
C ALA A 140 -9.46 -17.34 12.10
N ASP A 141 -9.46 -17.31 10.76
CA ASP A 141 -8.25 -17.27 9.94
C ASP A 141 -7.43 -15.98 10.16
N VAL A 142 -8.11 -14.85 10.39
CA VAL A 142 -7.44 -13.59 10.76
C VAL A 142 -6.77 -13.71 12.14
N PHE A 143 -7.43 -14.33 13.12
CA PHE A 143 -6.84 -14.57 14.45
C PHE A 143 -5.65 -15.53 14.38
N LEU A 144 -5.74 -16.61 13.60
CA LEU A 144 -4.62 -17.52 13.37
C LEU A 144 -3.44 -16.82 12.66
N SER A 145 -3.73 -15.90 11.74
CA SER A 145 -2.72 -15.11 11.04
C SER A 145 -1.99 -14.09 11.93
N MET A 146 -2.51 -13.77 13.12
CA MET A 146 -1.79 -12.93 14.09
C MET A 146 -0.61 -13.66 14.73
N VAL A 147 -0.67 -14.98 14.88
CA VAL A 147 0.39 -15.78 15.50
C VAL A 147 0.98 -16.73 14.45
N PRO A 148 1.89 -16.24 13.59
CA PRO A 148 2.49 -17.08 12.56
C PRO A 148 3.39 -18.16 13.20
N PRO A 149 3.45 -19.37 12.60
CA PRO A 149 4.29 -20.45 13.12
C PRO A 149 5.79 -20.15 12.98
N ASN A 150 6.18 -19.29 12.03
CA ASN A 150 7.56 -18.89 11.79
C ASN A 150 7.65 -17.41 11.39
N ILE A 151 8.36 -16.61 12.21
CA ILE A 151 8.53 -15.16 12.00
C ILE A 151 9.39 -14.85 10.77
N VAL A 152 10.40 -15.67 10.49
CA VAL A 152 11.31 -15.46 9.35
C VAL A 152 10.57 -15.71 8.03
N GLU A 153 9.72 -16.72 8.00
CA GLU A 153 8.84 -16.98 6.86
C GLU A 153 7.77 -15.89 6.72
N ALA A 154 7.18 -15.44 7.83
CA ALA A 154 6.26 -14.30 7.82
C ALA A 154 6.93 -13.04 7.26
N ALA A 155 8.20 -12.80 7.60
CA ALA A 155 9.00 -11.70 7.09
C ALA A 155 9.27 -11.80 5.59
N SER A 156 9.59 -13.00 5.09
CA SER A 156 9.87 -13.20 3.66
C SER A 156 8.62 -13.11 2.80
N LYS A 157 7.47 -13.58 3.30
CA LYS A 157 6.17 -13.51 2.62
C LYS A 157 5.46 -12.18 2.81
N GLY A 158 6.00 -11.27 3.61
CA GLY A 158 5.37 -9.97 3.90
C GLY A 158 4.06 -10.09 4.68
N GLN A 159 3.93 -11.10 5.55
CA GLN A 159 2.76 -11.29 6.41
C GLN A 159 2.77 -10.26 7.54
N MET A 160 2.35 -9.03 7.21
CA MET A 160 2.48 -7.85 8.08
C MET A 160 1.74 -8.01 9.41
N LEU A 161 0.54 -8.62 9.42
CA LEU A 161 -0.25 -8.80 10.64
C LEU A 161 0.53 -9.58 11.72
N GLY A 162 1.14 -10.70 11.32
CA GLY A 162 1.96 -11.52 12.21
C GLY A 162 3.23 -10.81 12.68
N LEU A 163 3.89 -10.06 11.80
CA LEU A 163 5.08 -9.26 12.14
C LEU A 163 4.75 -8.15 13.14
N ILE A 164 3.61 -7.48 12.97
CA ILE A 164 3.10 -6.45 13.89
C ILE A 164 2.83 -7.08 15.25
N PHE A 165 2.08 -8.19 15.30
CA PHE A 165 1.75 -8.86 16.54
C PHE A 165 2.99 -9.34 17.30
N PHE A 166 3.93 -9.98 16.60
CA PHE A 166 5.22 -10.36 17.16
C PHE A 166 6.01 -9.15 17.68
N SER A 167 6.08 -8.07 16.91
CA SER A 167 6.79 -6.84 17.30
C SER A 167 6.22 -6.20 18.56
N LEU A 168 4.89 -6.22 18.72
CA LEU A 168 4.21 -5.75 19.93
C LEU A 168 4.61 -6.59 21.14
N LEU A 169 4.55 -7.92 21.00
CA LEU A 169 4.90 -8.86 22.06
C LEU A 169 6.40 -8.75 22.43
N PHE A 170 7.26 -8.68 21.43
CA PHE A 170 8.70 -8.51 21.59
C PHE A 170 9.01 -7.21 22.30
N GLY A 171 8.46 -6.08 21.84
CA GLY A 171 8.64 -4.78 22.49
C GLY A 171 8.15 -4.77 23.94
N TYR A 172 7.03 -5.44 24.22
CA TYR A 172 6.45 -5.53 25.56
C TYR A 172 7.29 -6.38 26.53
N PHE A 173 7.89 -7.48 26.08
CA PHE A 173 8.78 -8.28 26.92
C PHE A 173 10.19 -7.69 27.02
N MET A 174 10.66 -7.01 25.96
CA MET A 174 11.95 -6.32 25.96
C MET A 174 12.04 -5.28 27.09
N THR A 175 10.94 -4.58 27.43
CA THR A 175 10.91 -3.63 28.55
C THR A 175 10.91 -4.29 29.93
N ARG A 176 10.67 -5.60 30.02
CA ARG A 176 10.69 -6.38 31.27
C ARG A 176 11.99 -7.11 31.52
N VAL A 177 12.89 -7.13 30.53
CA VAL A 177 14.23 -7.67 30.72
C VAL A 177 15.03 -6.63 31.48
N GLU A 178 15.33 -6.92 32.75
CA GLU A 178 16.08 -6.01 33.60
C GLU A 178 17.55 -5.92 33.19
N ARG A 179 18.17 -4.76 33.49
CA ARG A 179 19.62 -4.50 33.39
C ARG A 179 20.14 -4.44 31.94
N LEU A 180 21.44 -4.66 31.78
CA LEU A 180 22.20 -4.55 30.54
C LEU A 180 21.58 -5.25 29.31
N PRO A 181 20.99 -6.46 29.40
CA PRO A 181 20.45 -7.14 28.20
C PRO A 181 19.26 -6.40 27.57
N GLY A 182 18.34 -5.88 28.39
CA GLY A 182 17.18 -5.12 27.90
C GLY A 182 17.59 -3.79 27.25
N GLU A 183 18.53 -3.08 27.88
CA GLU A 183 19.08 -1.83 27.32
C GLU A 183 19.83 -2.05 26.01
N THR A 184 20.65 -3.10 25.93
CA THR A 184 21.38 -3.46 24.71
C THR A 184 20.41 -3.72 23.55
N MET A 185 19.34 -4.49 23.80
CA MET A 185 18.33 -4.77 22.78
C MET A 185 17.57 -3.50 22.38
N LYS A 186 17.19 -2.65 23.34
CA LYS A 186 16.53 -1.37 23.06
C LYS A 186 17.39 -0.46 22.18
N ASN A 187 18.69 -0.35 22.48
CA ASN A 187 19.62 0.46 21.69
C ASN A 187 19.84 -0.11 20.29
N PHE A 188 19.89 -1.43 20.14
CA PHE A 188 19.94 -2.09 18.83
C PHE A 188 18.72 -1.71 17.97
N TRP A 189 17.51 -1.88 18.50
CA TRP A 189 16.28 -1.58 17.75
C TRP A 189 16.13 -0.08 17.46
N LEU A 190 16.56 0.79 18.37
CA LEU A 190 16.58 2.23 18.13
C LEU A 190 17.57 2.61 17.01
N GLY A 191 18.76 2.02 17.03
CA GLY A 191 19.75 2.20 15.96
C GLY A 191 19.23 1.71 14.61
N LEU A 192 18.62 0.52 14.58
CA LEU A 192 18.00 -0.03 13.38
C LEU A 192 16.90 0.90 12.85
N PHE A 193 15.99 1.38 13.70
CA PHE A 193 14.94 2.30 13.32
C PHE A 193 15.50 3.59 12.68
N GLN A 194 16.52 4.20 13.31
CA GLN A 194 17.15 5.41 12.78
C GLN A 194 17.86 5.16 11.44
N ILE A 195 18.54 4.03 11.28
CA ILE A 195 19.18 3.64 10.01
C ILE A 195 18.11 3.45 8.93
N MET A 196 17.01 2.76 9.25
CA MET A 196 15.92 2.54 8.30
C MET A 196 15.29 3.87 7.85
N LEU A 197 15.09 4.85 8.74
CA LEU A 197 14.64 6.19 8.37
C LEU A 197 15.60 6.87 7.36
N LYS A 198 16.92 6.73 7.53
CA LYS A 198 17.91 7.28 6.58
C LYS A 198 17.86 6.58 5.23
N ILE A 199 17.63 5.26 5.21
CA ILE A 199 17.44 4.50 3.96
C ILE A 199 16.13 4.94 3.29
N THR A 200 15.06 5.15 4.06
CA THR A 200 13.81 5.72 3.55
C THR A 200 14.03 7.09 2.93
N ASP A 201 14.77 8.00 3.57
CA ASP A 201 15.11 9.30 3.01
C ASP A 201 15.84 9.18 1.66
N LEU A 202 16.74 8.21 1.53
CA LEU A 202 17.45 7.93 0.28
C LEU A 202 16.47 7.47 -0.80
N VAL A 203 15.64 6.47 -0.53
CA VAL A 203 14.66 5.94 -1.49
C VAL A 203 13.63 7.01 -1.89
N MET A 204 13.20 7.84 -0.94
CA MET A 204 12.28 8.95 -1.21
C MET A 204 12.88 10.03 -2.12
N ARG A 205 14.21 10.22 -2.15
CA ARG A 205 14.85 11.10 -3.14
C ARG A 205 14.74 10.58 -4.57
N PHE A 206 14.68 9.25 -4.74
CA PHE A 206 14.47 8.62 -6.05
C PHE A 206 12.98 8.49 -6.42
N ALA A 207 12.06 8.82 -5.50
CA ALA A 207 10.63 8.68 -5.71
C ALA A 207 10.09 9.36 -6.98
N PRO A 208 10.50 10.59 -7.37
CA PRO A 208 10.01 11.20 -8.60
C PRO A 208 10.28 10.33 -9.84
N ILE A 209 11.47 9.73 -9.92
CA ILE A 209 11.88 8.88 -11.05
C ILE A 209 11.14 7.53 -11.00
N GLY A 210 11.02 6.95 -9.81
CA GLY A 210 10.29 5.69 -9.61
C GLY A 210 8.81 5.79 -9.93
N ILE A 211 8.15 6.85 -9.46
CA ILE A 211 6.74 7.15 -9.75
C ILE A 211 6.56 7.41 -11.24
N PHE A 212 7.51 8.11 -11.88
CA PHE A 212 7.47 8.30 -13.33
C PHE A 212 7.47 6.96 -14.08
N GLY A 213 8.41 6.07 -13.76
CA GLY A 213 8.47 4.74 -14.38
C GLY A 213 7.21 3.91 -14.13
N LEU A 214 6.68 3.92 -12.91
CA LEU A 214 5.45 3.19 -12.59
C LEU A 214 4.23 3.69 -13.36
N VAL A 215 4.00 5.00 -13.33
CA VAL A 215 2.80 5.58 -13.94
C VAL A 215 2.91 5.57 -15.45
N ALA A 216 4.08 5.88 -16.03
CA ALA A 216 4.28 5.82 -17.47
C ALA A 216 4.09 4.39 -18.00
N LYS A 217 4.53 3.37 -17.26
CA LYS A 217 4.30 1.97 -17.62
C LYS A 217 2.81 1.62 -17.67
N VAL A 218 2.06 1.98 -16.63
CA VAL A 218 0.61 1.73 -16.56
C VAL A 218 -0.12 2.45 -17.69
N VAL A 219 0.22 3.72 -17.95
CA VAL A 219 -0.43 4.51 -18.99
C VAL A 219 -0.08 4.00 -20.39
N ALA A 220 1.17 3.56 -20.63
CA ALA A 220 1.59 2.99 -21.91
C ALA A 220 0.97 1.61 -22.21
N GLU A 221 0.53 0.88 -21.18
CA GLU A 221 -0.18 -0.40 -21.32
C GLU A 221 -1.65 -0.23 -21.73
N ILE A 222 -2.23 0.95 -21.55
CA ILE A 222 -3.64 1.26 -21.86
C ILE A 222 -3.72 1.89 -23.25
N GLU A 223 -4.75 1.52 -24.04
CA GLU A 223 -4.96 2.12 -25.34
C GLU A 223 -5.44 3.58 -25.23
N PRO A 224 -4.99 4.50 -26.11
CA PRO A 224 -5.37 5.91 -26.03
C PRO A 224 -6.89 6.18 -26.07
N SER A 225 -7.66 5.32 -26.75
CA SER A 225 -9.12 5.34 -26.79
C SER A 225 -9.76 5.10 -25.41
N GLU A 226 -9.19 4.17 -24.64
CA GLU A 226 -9.67 3.77 -23.31
C GLU A 226 -9.24 4.74 -22.20
N LEU A 227 -8.21 5.56 -22.44
CA LEU A 227 -7.77 6.56 -21.45
C LEU A 227 -8.83 7.63 -21.19
N SER A 228 -9.59 8.02 -22.21
CA SER A 228 -10.65 9.03 -22.06
C SER A 228 -11.82 8.53 -21.22
N THR A 229 -12.26 7.29 -21.46
CA THR A 229 -13.33 6.63 -20.70
C THR A 229 -12.90 6.27 -19.29
N LEU A 230 -11.63 5.86 -19.10
CA LEU A 230 -11.05 5.63 -17.78
C LEU A 230 -10.94 6.93 -16.99
N ALA A 231 -10.50 8.03 -17.60
CA ALA A 231 -10.43 9.34 -16.94
C ALA A 231 -11.82 9.85 -16.54
N GLU A 232 -12.84 9.64 -17.38
CA GLU A 232 -14.22 10.01 -17.06
C GLU A 232 -14.79 9.15 -15.93
N SER A 233 -14.64 7.82 -16.01
CA SER A 233 -15.10 6.89 -14.98
C SER A 233 -14.42 7.14 -13.63
N THR A 234 -13.09 7.31 -13.65
CA THR A 234 -12.29 7.63 -12.46
C THR A 234 -12.65 9.01 -11.92
N GLY A 235 -12.85 10.01 -12.79
CA GLY A 235 -13.28 11.35 -12.40
C GLY A 235 -14.65 11.35 -11.72
N ARG A 236 -15.61 10.60 -12.27
CA ARG A 236 -16.92 10.40 -11.64
C ARG A 236 -16.79 9.70 -10.30
N PHE A 237 -15.91 8.70 -10.16
CA PHE A 237 -15.65 8.00 -8.90
C PHE A 237 -14.97 8.88 -7.83
N PHE A 238 -14.10 9.81 -8.21
CA PHE A 238 -13.45 10.71 -7.23
C PHE A 238 -14.32 11.90 -6.80
N ILE A 239 -15.25 12.32 -7.66
CA ILE A 239 -16.19 13.43 -7.37
C ILE A 239 -17.39 12.95 -6.53
N THR A 240 -17.68 11.65 -6.60
CA THR A 240 -18.78 10.94 -5.93
C THR A 240 -18.27 10.28 -4.66
#